data_AF-A0A4S4FKH9-F1
#
_entry.id   AF-A0A4S4FKH9-F1
#
_cell.length_a   1.000
_cell.length_b   1.000
_cell.length_c   1.000
_cell.angle_alpha   90.00
_cell.angle_beta   90.00
_cell.angle_gamma   90.00
#
_symmetry.space_group_name_H-M   'P 1'
#
loop_
_entity.id
_entity.type
_entity.pdbx_description
1 polymer ?
#
loop_
_entity_poly.entity_id
_entity_poly.type
_entity_poly.pdbx_seq_one_letter_code
_entity_poly.pdbx_strand_id
1 'polypeptide(L)'
;MQYGEVRWRERSRLVRTWRLLRTRRPRSFTDKVRYKMLRDHRDLVVTFADKAAVRRYVAAAVGEEVLPRALALLDDPAELRALDLPERYVVKPTHGSGAAIVVSPAAAPDSVLPAAEHGWVYRHVRPSAADRDRLVAIARHWVGQLYGQGPNREWAYGLVPPRIIVEEFLASPGGGIPDDLKFFVFNGVCRFIQLDAGRFGGRTQDFFDAEWRHLPMSGGPAWADPLPSRPARLEEMIGIAERLGAETDFVRVDLYDLGDRVVFGELTSYPAGGDSPFEPASFNLVFGKQWTVPRRYR
;
A
#
# COMPACT_ATOMS: atom_id res chain seq x y z
N MET A 1 -14.88 -1.47 -11.11
CA MET A 1 -15.55 -2.09 -9.94
C MET A 1 -16.24 -1.00 -9.17
N GLN A 2 -17.58 -0.97 -9.21
CA GLN A 2 -18.39 0.01 -8.50
C GLN A 2 -18.38 -0.39 -7.02
N TYR A 3 -17.73 0.38 -6.15
CA TYR A 3 -17.76 0.15 -4.70
C TYR A 3 -19.13 0.57 -4.16
N GLY A 4 -20.15 -0.22 -4.52
CA GLY A 4 -21.54 -0.07 -4.08
C GLY A 4 -21.75 -0.66 -2.68
N GLU A 5 -22.66 -0.01 -1.95
CA GLU A 5 -23.30 -0.37 -0.67
C GLU A 5 -22.76 -1.58 0.11
N VAL A 6 -22.41 -1.34 1.38
CA VAL A 6 -22.15 -2.41 2.36
C VAL A 6 -23.34 -3.36 2.37
N ARG A 7 -23.13 -4.59 1.88
CA ARG A 7 -24.16 -5.65 1.94
C ARG A 7 -24.68 -5.75 3.37
N TRP A 8 -26.01 -5.71 3.56
CA TRP A 8 -26.68 -5.77 4.87
C TRP A 8 -26.14 -6.89 5.79
N ARG A 9 -25.73 -8.02 5.20
CA ARG A 9 -25.10 -9.16 5.89
C ARG A 9 -23.79 -8.81 6.62
N GLU A 10 -23.03 -7.82 6.17
CA GLU A 10 -21.75 -7.44 6.79
C GLU A 10 -21.93 -6.59 8.07
N ARG A 11 -23.11 -5.98 8.26
CA ARG A 11 -23.52 -5.34 9.52
C ARG A 11 -24.20 -6.31 10.49
N SER A 12 -24.44 -7.55 10.06
CA SER A 12 -25.10 -8.57 10.88
C SER A 12 -24.25 -8.99 12.07
N ARG A 13 -24.82 -8.92 13.27
CA ARG A 13 -24.22 -9.45 14.51
C ARG A 13 -23.87 -10.93 14.37
N LEU A 14 -24.69 -11.72 13.67
CA LEU A 14 -24.45 -13.15 13.46
C LEU A 14 -23.20 -13.39 12.60
N VAL A 15 -23.05 -12.64 11.50
CA VAL A 15 -21.88 -12.75 10.62
C VAL A 15 -20.60 -12.34 11.37
N ARG A 16 -20.66 -11.26 12.15
CA ARG A 16 -19.55 -10.84 13.00
C ARG A 16 -19.18 -11.92 14.03
N THR A 17 -20.16 -12.46 14.76
CA THR A 17 -19.94 -13.53 15.74
C THR A 17 -19.32 -14.76 15.10
N TRP A 18 -19.83 -15.20 13.95
CA TRP A 18 -19.27 -16.35 13.23
C TRP A 18 -17.80 -16.11 12.81
N ARG A 19 -17.47 -14.93 12.28
CA ARG A 19 -16.09 -14.58 11.90
C ARG A 19 -15.15 -14.50 13.11
N LEU A 20 -15.63 -13.96 14.24
CA LEU A 20 -14.88 -13.93 15.50
C LEU A 20 -14.60 -15.36 16.00
N LEU A 21 -15.58 -16.26 15.92
CA LEU A 21 -15.40 -17.67 16.28
C LEU A 21 -14.43 -18.38 15.36
N ARG A 22 -14.56 -18.20 14.03
CA ARG A 22 -13.67 -18.79 13.02
C ARG A 22 -12.21 -18.40 13.23
N THR A 23 -11.97 -17.13 13.60
CA THR A 23 -10.62 -16.62 13.83
C THR A 23 -10.16 -16.75 15.29
N ARG A 24 -10.89 -17.43 16.18
CA ARG A 24 -10.54 -17.48 17.62
C ARG A 24 -9.17 -18.09 17.91
N ARG A 25 -8.68 -18.98 17.04
CA ARG A 25 -7.36 -19.63 17.11
C ARG A 25 -6.70 -19.59 15.72
N PRO A 26 -6.26 -18.40 15.26
CA PRO A 26 -5.81 -18.22 13.88
C PRO A 26 -4.47 -18.92 13.68
N ARG A 27 -4.32 -19.66 12.57
CA ARG A 27 -3.10 -20.42 12.25
C ARG A 27 -2.41 -19.89 11.00
N SER A 28 -3.15 -19.76 9.92
CA SER A 28 -2.66 -19.22 8.65
C SER A 28 -2.45 -17.71 8.69
N PHE A 29 -1.67 -17.17 7.77
CA PHE A 29 -1.50 -15.72 7.59
C PHE A 29 -2.85 -15.05 7.32
N THR A 30 -3.65 -15.61 6.41
CA THR A 30 -5.03 -15.16 6.14
C THR A 30 -5.89 -15.09 7.40
N ASP A 31 -5.86 -16.12 8.26
CA ASP A 31 -6.64 -16.10 9.49
C ASP A 31 -6.14 -15.02 10.46
N LYS A 32 -4.85 -14.75 10.50
CA LYS A 32 -4.23 -13.75 11.37
C LYS A 32 -4.48 -12.32 10.90
N VAL A 33 -4.43 -12.06 9.59
CA VAL A 33 -4.88 -10.78 9.02
C VAL A 33 -6.35 -10.52 9.38
N ARG A 34 -7.22 -11.51 9.17
CA ARG A 34 -8.65 -11.40 9.55
C ARG A 34 -8.83 -11.27 11.07
N TYR A 35 -8.00 -11.94 11.87
CA TYR A 35 -8.01 -11.79 13.33
C TYR A 35 -7.72 -10.36 13.75
N LYS A 36 -6.65 -9.76 13.22
CA LYS A 36 -6.25 -8.37 13.45
C LYS A 36 -7.35 -7.42 12.99
N MET A 37 -7.83 -7.54 11.76
CA MET A 37 -8.86 -6.67 11.19
C MET A 37 -10.16 -6.63 12.04
N LEU A 38 -10.54 -7.75 12.66
CA LEU A 38 -11.74 -7.85 13.49
C LEU A 38 -11.57 -7.38 14.94
N ARG A 39 -10.34 -7.15 15.42
CA ARG A 39 -10.03 -6.98 16.86
C ARG A 39 -9.08 -5.83 17.18
N ASP A 40 -8.19 -5.48 16.27
CA ASP A 40 -7.34 -4.30 16.41
C ASP A 40 -8.15 -3.11 15.94
N HIS A 41 -8.53 -2.24 16.88
CA HIS A 41 -9.26 -1.00 16.61
C HIS A 41 -8.48 0.22 17.12
N ARG A 42 -7.17 0.08 17.31
CA ARG A 42 -6.29 1.18 17.72
C ARG A 42 -6.21 2.22 16.62
N ASP A 43 -6.09 3.49 17.00
CA ASP A 43 -5.89 4.62 16.07
C ASP A 43 -4.63 4.46 15.23
N LEU A 44 -3.65 3.68 15.70
CA LEU A 44 -2.45 3.31 14.96
C LEU A 44 -2.78 2.69 13.59
N VAL A 45 -3.79 1.81 13.52
CA VAL A 45 -4.19 1.15 12.27
C VAL A 45 -4.77 2.16 11.28
N VAL A 46 -5.54 3.13 11.77
CA VAL A 46 -6.10 4.22 10.94
C VAL A 46 -4.96 5.11 10.45
N THR A 47 -4.01 5.44 11.34
CA THR A 47 -2.83 6.23 11.01
C THR A 47 -2.01 5.57 9.89
N PHE A 48 -1.82 4.25 9.93
CA PHE A 48 -1.09 3.53 8.87
C PHE A 48 -1.82 3.54 7.53
N ALA A 49 -3.16 3.52 7.54
CA ALA A 49 -3.97 3.58 6.33
C ALA A 49 -4.06 4.98 5.71
N ASP A 50 -3.87 6.04 6.49
CA ASP A 50 -3.93 7.45 6.06
C ASP A 50 -2.58 7.92 5.49
N LYS A 51 -2.52 8.13 4.16
CA LYS A 51 -1.30 8.60 3.48
C LYS A 51 -0.78 9.96 3.95
N ALA A 52 -1.62 10.79 4.57
CA ALA A 52 -1.20 12.06 5.14
C ALA A 52 -0.75 11.90 6.59
N ALA A 53 -1.54 11.22 7.44
CA ALA A 53 -1.21 11.07 8.86
C ALA A 53 0.02 10.16 9.11
N VAL A 54 0.20 9.12 8.28
CA VAL A 54 1.34 8.18 8.40
C VAL A 54 2.69 8.89 8.31
N ARG A 55 2.76 10.02 7.59
CA ARG A 55 3.99 10.79 7.40
C ARG A 55 4.60 11.23 8.72
N ARG A 56 3.78 11.68 9.68
CA ARG A 56 4.29 12.08 11.01
C ARG A 56 4.85 10.89 11.78
N TYR A 57 4.19 9.73 11.67
CA TYR A 57 4.66 8.49 12.30
C TYR A 57 6.02 8.07 11.72
N VAL A 58 6.15 8.06 10.38
CA VAL A 58 7.40 7.71 9.70
C VAL A 58 8.52 8.68 10.08
N ALA A 59 8.27 9.99 10.02
CA ALA A 59 9.26 11.00 10.37
C ALA A 59 9.77 10.84 11.81
N ALA A 60 8.88 10.54 12.76
CA ALA A 60 9.25 10.31 14.15
C ALA A 60 10.05 9.01 14.36
N ALA A 61 9.75 7.96 13.61
CA ALA A 61 10.36 6.64 13.79
C ALA A 61 11.72 6.48 13.09
N VAL A 62 11.85 7.03 11.88
CA VAL A 62 13.02 6.76 11.01
C VAL A 62 13.59 8.00 10.31
N GLY A 63 13.03 9.19 10.57
CA GLY A 63 13.47 10.44 9.95
C GLY A 63 12.60 10.88 8.78
N GLU A 64 12.56 12.20 8.53
CA GLU A 64 11.76 12.81 7.46
C GLU A 64 12.38 12.59 6.07
N GLU A 65 13.69 12.36 6.00
CA GLU A 65 14.46 12.13 4.77
C GLU A 65 14.02 10.87 4.00
N VAL A 66 13.39 9.92 4.69
CA VAL A 66 12.84 8.69 4.10
C VAL A 66 11.49 8.96 3.44
N LEU A 67 10.82 10.08 3.73
CA LEU A 67 9.52 10.40 3.13
C LEU A 67 9.69 10.97 1.72
N PRO A 68 8.78 10.62 0.77
CA PRO A 68 8.67 11.37 -0.46
C PRO A 68 8.20 12.79 -0.11
N ARG A 69 8.77 13.81 -0.75
CA ARG A 69 8.34 15.20 -0.57
C ARG A 69 6.86 15.34 -0.95
N ALA A 70 6.05 15.81 0.01
CA ALA A 70 4.68 16.24 -0.27
C ALA A 70 4.70 17.63 -0.89
N LEU A 71 4.22 17.75 -2.11
CA LEU A 71 4.07 19.02 -2.83
C LEU A 71 2.80 19.76 -2.38
N ALA A 72 1.74 19.01 -2.06
CA ALA A 72 0.51 19.56 -1.53
C ALA A 72 -0.30 18.51 -0.77
N LEU A 73 -1.10 18.97 0.19
CA LEU A 73 -2.17 18.20 0.83
C LEU A 73 -3.43 19.08 0.78
N LEU A 74 -4.46 18.61 0.09
CA LEU A 74 -5.62 19.41 -0.28
C LEU A 74 -6.89 18.83 0.33
N ASP A 75 -7.65 19.68 1.00
CA ASP A 75 -9.00 19.37 1.48
C ASP A 75 -10.03 19.56 0.35
N ASP A 76 -9.90 20.60 -0.49
CA ASP A 76 -10.69 20.77 -1.71
C ASP A 76 -9.89 20.32 -2.96
N PRO A 77 -10.34 19.26 -3.66
CA PRO A 77 -9.75 18.87 -4.95
C PRO A 77 -9.67 19.98 -5.99
N ALA A 78 -10.49 21.03 -5.92
CA ALA A 78 -10.45 22.15 -6.86
C ALA A 78 -9.13 22.93 -6.82
N GLU A 79 -8.44 22.91 -5.68
CA GLU A 79 -7.14 23.58 -5.49
C GLU A 79 -6.05 23.02 -6.40
N LEU A 80 -6.17 21.75 -6.85
CA LEU A 80 -5.26 21.14 -7.84
C LEU A 80 -5.10 21.98 -9.11
N ARG A 81 -6.14 22.74 -9.50
CA ARG A 81 -6.13 23.56 -10.72
C ARG A 81 -5.10 24.69 -10.66
N ALA A 82 -4.89 25.26 -9.47
CA ALA A 82 -4.03 26.42 -9.26
C ALA A 82 -2.62 26.06 -8.78
N LEU A 83 -2.35 24.78 -8.50
CA LEU A 83 -1.03 24.34 -8.07
C LEU A 83 0.01 24.51 -9.19
N ASP A 84 1.11 25.18 -8.86
CA ASP A 84 2.34 25.12 -9.63
C ASP A 84 3.00 23.76 -9.37
N LEU A 85 2.85 22.84 -10.34
CA LEU A 85 3.40 21.50 -10.23
C LEU A 85 4.59 21.35 -11.17
N PRO A 86 5.64 20.64 -10.72
CA PRO A 86 6.75 20.29 -11.59
C PRO A 86 6.28 19.42 -12.76
N GLU A 87 7.15 19.19 -13.73
CA GLU A 87 6.88 18.30 -14.86
C GLU A 87 6.59 16.85 -14.41
N ARG A 88 6.98 16.46 -13.19
CA ARG A 88 6.82 15.10 -12.67
C ARG A 88 6.25 15.10 -11.25
N TYR A 89 5.12 14.44 -11.05
CA TYR A 89 4.44 14.36 -9.75
C TYR A 89 3.49 13.16 -9.70
N VAL A 90 3.00 12.85 -8.49
CA VAL A 90 1.98 11.82 -8.27
C VAL A 90 0.82 12.40 -7.49
N VAL A 91 -0.41 12.16 -7.94
CA VAL A 91 -1.65 12.56 -7.26
C VAL A 91 -2.35 11.31 -6.73
N LYS A 92 -2.71 11.31 -5.44
CA LYS A 92 -3.33 10.15 -4.77
C LYS A 92 -4.45 10.60 -3.83
N PRO A 93 -5.52 9.81 -3.64
CA PRO A 93 -6.42 9.99 -2.51
C PRO A 93 -5.75 9.49 -1.22
N THR A 94 -6.00 10.14 -0.09
CA THR A 94 -5.42 9.73 1.21
C THR A 94 -6.08 8.49 1.80
N HIS A 95 -7.35 8.24 1.48
CA HIS A 95 -8.28 7.34 2.20
C HIS A 95 -8.58 6.02 1.48
N GLY A 96 -7.65 5.48 0.70
CA GLY A 96 -7.86 4.20 0.03
C GLY A 96 -6.61 3.65 -0.67
N SER A 97 -6.76 2.49 -1.31
CA SER A 97 -5.71 1.85 -2.11
C SER A 97 -6.17 1.61 -3.55
N GLY A 98 -5.22 1.38 -4.46
CA GLY A 98 -5.54 1.06 -5.86
C GLY A 98 -5.73 2.25 -6.80
N ALA A 99 -5.53 3.48 -6.34
CA ALA A 99 -5.71 4.69 -7.13
C ALA A 99 -4.50 5.63 -7.01
N ALA A 100 -3.91 6.00 -8.15
CA ALA A 100 -2.92 7.07 -8.27
C ALA A 100 -2.81 7.52 -9.73
N ILE A 101 -2.68 8.83 -9.95
CA ILE A 101 -2.26 9.38 -11.23
C ILE A 101 -0.79 9.76 -11.12
N VAL A 102 0.05 9.12 -11.91
CA VAL A 102 1.47 9.41 -12.05
C VAL A 102 1.66 10.26 -13.31
N VAL A 103 2.32 11.40 -13.19
CA VAL A 103 2.59 12.30 -14.31
C VAL A 103 4.10 12.40 -14.50
N SER A 104 4.58 12.10 -15.70
CA SER A 104 5.99 12.32 -16.08
C SER A 104 6.20 12.16 -17.59
N PRO A 105 7.26 12.73 -18.17
CA PRO A 105 7.61 12.53 -19.59
C PRO A 105 7.85 11.07 -20.00
N ALA A 106 8.20 10.20 -19.04
CA ALA A 106 8.47 8.78 -19.27
C ALA A 106 7.22 7.93 -19.55
N ALA A 107 6.01 8.50 -19.42
CA ALA A 107 4.78 7.76 -19.71
C ALA A 107 4.63 7.41 -21.20
N ALA A 108 3.87 6.36 -21.48
CA ALA A 108 3.51 5.97 -22.83
C ALA A 108 2.81 7.14 -23.57
N PRO A 109 3.18 7.45 -24.83
CA PRO A 109 2.66 8.62 -25.55
C PRO A 109 1.14 8.65 -25.74
N ASP A 110 0.52 7.48 -25.81
CA ASP A 110 -0.91 7.26 -26.02
C ASP A 110 -1.70 7.13 -24.72
N SER A 111 -1.02 7.15 -23.56
CA SER A 111 -1.69 7.05 -22.26
C SER A 111 -2.38 8.35 -21.90
N VAL A 112 -3.69 8.27 -21.65
CA VAL A 112 -4.56 9.39 -21.29
C VAL A 112 -5.18 9.21 -19.90
N LEU A 113 -5.64 10.32 -19.33
CA LEU A 113 -6.42 10.26 -18.09
C LEU A 113 -7.76 9.55 -18.34
N PRO A 114 -8.20 8.69 -17.39
CA PRO A 114 -9.51 8.07 -17.48
C PRO A 114 -10.63 9.10 -17.27
N ALA A 115 -11.87 8.71 -17.59
CA ALA A 115 -13.03 9.43 -17.09
C ALA A 115 -13.07 9.40 -15.54
N ALA A 116 -13.72 10.38 -14.92
CA ALA A 116 -13.65 10.57 -13.46
C ALA A 116 -14.20 9.36 -12.70
N GLU A 117 -15.32 8.82 -13.15
CA GLU A 117 -15.99 7.62 -12.68
C GLU A 117 -15.18 6.32 -12.87
N HIS A 118 -14.17 6.36 -13.75
CA HIS A 118 -13.20 5.29 -13.98
C HIS A 118 -11.82 5.64 -13.41
N GLY A 119 -11.75 6.71 -12.61
CA GLY A 119 -10.51 7.26 -12.08
C GLY A 119 -9.87 6.45 -10.96
N TRP A 120 -10.58 5.48 -10.37
CA TRP A 120 -10.03 4.60 -9.32
C TRP A 120 -9.10 3.54 -9.91
N VAL A 121 -7.96 4.00 -10.43
CA VAL A 121 -6.96 3.20 -11.14
C VAL A 121 -5.55 3.75 -10.88
N TYR A 122 -4.55 2.91 -11.10
CA TYR A 122 -3.20 3.39 -11.37
C TYR A 122 -3.10 3.79 -12.83
N ARG A 123 -2.74 5.04 -13.10
CA ARG A 123 -2.54 5.55 -14.46
C ARG A 123 -1.28 6.41 -14.52
N HIS A 124 -0.46 6.16 -15.53
CA HIS A 124 0.74 6.93 -15.83
C HIS A 124 0.54 7.71 -17.14
N VAL A 125 0.63 9.04 -17.10
CA VAL A 125 0.41 9.92 -18.26
C VAL A 125 1.55 10.92 -18.43
N ARG A 126 1.70 11.44 -19.65
CA ARG A 126 2.60 12.55 -19.92
C ARG A 126 2.03 13.87 -19.38
N PRO A 127 2.86 14.89 -19.10
CA PRO A 127 2.38 16.19 -18.64
C PRO A 127 1.36 16.82 -19.59
N SER A 128 1.58 16.69 -20.91
CA SER A 128 0.66 17.19 -21.94
C SER A 128 -0.71 16.50 -21.95
N ALA A 129 -0.82 15.28 -21.40
CA ALA A 129 -2.07 14.53 -21.28
C ALA A 129 -2.71 14.66 -19.89
N ALA A 130 -2.06 15.38 -18.96
CA ALA A 130 -2.51 15.57 -17.59
C ALA A 130 -3.41 16.81 -17.44
N ASP A 131 -4.53 16.83 -18.18
CA ASP A 131 -5.50 17.93 -18.13
C ASP A 131 -5.97 18.25 -16.71
N ARG A 132 -5.87 19.52 -16.31
CA ARG A 132 -6.14 19.96 -14.93
C ARG A 132 -7.59 19.77 -14.53
N ASP A 133 -8.53 20.07 -15.42
CA ASP A 133 -9.96 19.91 -15.14
C ASP A 133 -10.34 18.44 -14.96
N ARG A 134 -9.76 17.56 -15.78
CA ARG A 134 -9.93 16.12 -15.64
C ARG A 134 -9.31 15.59 -14.34
N LEU A 135 -8.13 16.05 -13.94
CA LEU A 135 -7.53 15.68 -12.65
C LEU A 135 -8.42 16.10 -11.48
N VAL A 136 -8.94 17.32 -11.49
CA VAL A 136 -9.89 17.82 -10.48
C VAL A 136 -11.15 16.95 -10.45
N ALA A 137 -11.70 16.59 -11.62
CA ALA A 137 -12.89 15.74 -11.70
C ALA A 137 -12.64 14.32 -11.13
N ILE A 138 -11.50 13.70 -11.46
CA ILE A 138 -11.06 12.42 -10.88
C ILE A 138 -10.91 12.54 -9.37
N ALA A 139 -10.23 13.58 -8.89
CA ALA A 139 -9.99 13.81 -7.48
C ALA A 139 -11.29 14.05 -6.69
N ARG A 140 -12.24 14.81 -7.24
CA ARG A 140 -13.61 14.97 -6.69
C ARG A 140 -14.34 13.62 -6.62
N HIS A 141 -14.23 12.81 -7.66
CA HIS A 141 -14.82 11.47 -7.65
C HIS A 141 -14.22 10.61 -6.53
N TRP A 142 -12.89 10.63 -6.36
CA TRP A 142 -12.19 9.89 -5.31
C TRP A 142 -12.61 10.28 -3.89
N VAL A 143 -12.63 11.58 -3.56
CA VAL A 143 -13.03 12.02 -2.21
C VAL A 143 -14.50 11.76 -1.92
N GLY A 144 -15.34 11.65 -2.96
CA GLY A 144 -16.73 11.23 -2.84
C GLY A 144 -16.94 9.72 -2.66
N GLN A 145 -15.90 8.89 -2.83
CA GLN A 145 -16.01 7.44 -2.64
C GLN A 145 -15.82 7.03 -1.17
N LEU A 146 -16.64 6.10 -0.72
CA LEU A 146 -16.49 5.42 0.55
C LEU A 146 -15.65 4.14 0.37
N TYR A 147 -14.37 4.19 0.76
CA TYR A 147 -13.49 3.01 0.73
C TYR A 147 -13.61 2.18 2.03
N GLY A 148 -13.25 0.89 1.97
CA GLY A 148 -13.01 0.06 3.16
C GLY A 148 -14.21 -0.23 4.07
N GLN A 149 -15.45 -0.14 3.58
CA GLN A 149 -16.61 -0.06 4.47
C GLN A 149 -16.90 -1.31 5.33
N GLY A 150 -17.03 -1.09 6.65
CA GLY A 150 -17.50 -2.06 7.65
C GLY A 150 -16.37 -2.77 8.42
N PRO A 151 -16.57 -3.14 9.71
CA PRO A 151 -15.55 -3.79 10.56
C PRO A 151 -15.10 -5.17 10.04
N ASN A 152 -15.81 -5.66 9.02
CA ASN A 152 -15.67 -6.93 8.35
C ASN A 152 -14.90 -6.82 7.02
N ARG A 153 -14.43 -5.61 6.68
CA ARG A 153 -13.52 -5.24 5.58
C ARG A 153 -12.39 -4.39 6.16
N GLU A 154 -11.64 -3.72 5.29
CA GLU A 154 -10.57 -2.77 5.65
C GLU A 154 -11.11 -1.47 6.27
N TRP A 155 -11.80 -1.61 7.42
CA TRP A 155 -12.56 -0.55 8.11
C TRP A 155 -11.75 0.71 8.41
N ALA A 156 -10.43 0.57 8.58
CA ALA A 156 -9.53 1.66 8.90
C ALA A 156 -9.61 2.77 7.85
N TYR A 157 -9.70 2.43 6.55
CA TYR A 157 -9.86 3.42 5.48
C TYR A 157 -11.15 4.22 5.59
N GLY A 158 -12.22 3.62 6.14
CA GLY A 158 -13.49 4.30 6.35
C GLY A 158 -13.46 5.39 7.42
N LEU A 159 -12.38 5.48 8.21
CA LEU A 159 -12.15 6.54 9.20
C LEU A 159 -11.12 7.58 8.74
N VAL A 160 -10.46 7.36 7.60
CA VAL A 160 -9.47 8.29 7.07
C VAL A 160 -10.17 9.49 6.44
N PRO A 161 -9.80 10.74 6.79
CA PRO A 161 -10.33 11.93 6.14
C PRO A 161 -10.04 11.92 4.63
N PRO A 162 -11.07 12.04 3.77
CA PRO A 162 -10.90 11.99 2.32
C PRO A 162 -10.28 13.29 1.81
N ARG A 163 -8.99 13.23 1.45
CA ARG A 163 -8.19 14.36 0.94
C ARG A 163 -7.38 13.92 -0.26
N ILE A 164 -6.75 14.89 -0.91
CA ILE A 164 -5.80 14.64 -2.00
C ILE A 164 -4.40 14.97 -1.53
N ILE A 165 -3.46 14.06 -1.76
CA ILE A 165 -2.03 14.33 -1.59
C ILE A 165 -1.35 14.36 -2.96
N VAL A 166 -0.50 15.36 -3.15
CA VAL A 166 0.41 15.45 -4.30
C VAL A 166 1.82 15.25 -3.79
N GLU A 167 2.51 14.27 -4.35
CA GLU A 167 3.88 13.90 -3.95
C GLU A 167 4.85 14.08 -5.12
N GLU A 168 6.12 14.19 -4.81
CA GLU A 168 7.17 14.10 -5.80
C GLU A 168 7.09 12.78 -6.59
N PHE A 169 7.55 12.83 -7.83
CA PHE A 169 7.76 11.62 -8.62
C PHE A 169 9.05 10.93 -8.19
N LEU A 170 8.95 9.66 -7.81
CA LEU A 170 10.12 8.83 -7.53
C LEU A 170 10.60 8.17 -8.82
N ALA A 171 11.88 8.35 -9.13
CA ALA A 171 12.52 7.76 -10.30
C ALA A 171 13.57 6.74 -9.84
N SER A 172 13.58 5.57 -10.46
CA SER A 172 14.71 4.64 -10.33
C SER A 172 15.99 5.27 -10.92
N PRO A 173 17.18 4.73 -10.62
CA PRO A 173 18.44 5.18 -11.25
C PRO A 173 18.38 5.24 -12.78
N GLY A 174 17.58 4.37 -13.41
CA GLY A 174 17.35 4.36 -14.86
C GLY A 174 16.29 5.37 -15.36
N GLY A 175 15.74 6.21 -14.48
CA GLY A 175 14.72 7.21 -14.80
C GLY A 175 13.28 6.67 -14.91
N GLY A 176 13.07 5.37 -14.69
CA GLY A 176 11.76 4.71 -14.72
C GLY A 176 11.03 4.77 -13.38
N ILE A 177 9.86 4.14 -13.32
CA ILE A 177 9.16 3.92 -12.04
C ILE A 177 9.97 2.91 -11.22
N PRO A 178 10.30 3.20 -9.94
CA PRO A 178 11.05 2.28 -9.10
C PRO A 178 10.25 1.01 -8.80
N ASP A 179 10.97 -0.09 -8.64
CA ASP A 179 10.42 -1.35 -8.17
C ASP A 179 10.02 -1.23 -6.70
N ASP A 180 9.01 -1.98 -6.30
CA ASP A 180 8.36 -1.85 -5.00
C ASP A 180 8.72 -3.04 -4.11
N LEU A 181 9.52 -2.76 -3.07
CA LEU A 181 10.02 -3.73 -2.10
C LEU A 181 9.15 -3.70 -0.85
N LYS A 182 8.48 -4.82 -0.56
CA LYS A 182 7.51 -4.95 0.51
C LYS A 182 8.03 -5.89 1.59
N PHE A 183 8.34 -5.33 2.74
CA PHE A 183 8.92 -6.02 3.89
C PHE A 183 7.81 -6.48 4.83
N PHE A 184 7.69 -7.78 5.04
CA PHE A 184 6.74 -8.37 5.97
C PHE A 184 7.38 -8.44 7.35
N VAL A 185 6.98 -7.51 8.22
CA VAL A 185 7.50 -7.36 9.58
C VAL A 185 6.53 -8.02 10.56
N PHE A 186 7.00 -9.04 11.26
CA PHE A 186 6.24 -9.80 12.24
C PHE A 186 6.86 -9.60 13.62
N ASN A 187 6.07 -9.06 14.56
CA ASN A 187 6.51 -8.79 15.93
C ASN A 187 7.86 -8.05 15.99
N GLY A 188 8.02 -7.03 15.15
CA GLY A 188 9.23 -6.21 15.05
C GLY A 188 10.38 -6.79 14.21
N VAL A 189 10.22 -7.99 13.61
CA VAL A 189 11.27 -8.64 12.83
C VAL A 189 10.84 -8.85 11.38
N CYS A 190 11.65 -8.41 10.42
CA CYS A 190 11.41 -8.67 9.00
C CYS A 190 11.72 -10.14 8.68
N ARG A 191 10.76 -10.86 8.10
CA ARG A 191 10.93 -12.29 7.75
C ARG A 191 10.91 -12.56 6.27
N PHE A 192 10.11 -11.81 5.52
CA PHE A 192 9.93 -12.00 4.09
C PHE A 192 9.92 -10.67 3.38
N ILE A 193 10.38 -10.68 2.15
CA ILE A 193 10.43 -9.53 1.27
C ILE A 193 9.75 -9.92 -0.03
N GLN A 194 8.85 -9.08 -0.53
CA GLN A 194 8.26 -9.22 -1.85
C GLN A 194 8.80 -8.10 -2.73
N LEU A 195 9.22 -8.42 -3.94
CA LEU A 195 9.66 -7.47 -4.95
C LEU A 195 8.65 -7.47 -6.10
N ASP A 196 7.95 -6.36 -6.30
CA ASP A 196 7.11 -6.14 -7.47
C ASP A 196 7.85 -5.22 -8.45
N ALA A 197 8.26 -5.76 -9.60
CA ALA A 197 9.02 -5.02 -10.60
C ALA A 197 8.23 -4.77 -11.89
N GLY A 198 8.72 -3.81 -12.70
CA GLY A 198 8.17 -3.56 -14.03
C GLY A 198 6.76 -2.97 -14.03
N ARG A 199 6.46 -2.07 -13.08
CA ARG A 199 5.16 -1.38 -13.02
C ARG A 199 4.88 -0.67 -14.35
N PHE A 200 3.67 -0.88 -14.89
CA PHE A 200 3.25 -0.41 -16.23
C PHE A 200 3.94 -1.06 -17.43
N GLY A 201 4.67 -2.17 -17.22
CA GLY A 201 5.26 -3.01 -18.27
C GLY A 201 5.06 -4.50 -18.00
N GLY A 202 6.08 -5.31 -18.28
CA GLY A 202 6.10 -6.75 -17.96
C GLY A 202 6.25 -6.97 -16.46
N ARG A 203 5.12 -6.95 -15.73
CA ARG A 203 5.13 -7.05 -14.27
C ARG A 203 5.59 -8.44 -13.80
N THR A 204 6.62 -8.46 -12.96
CA THR A 204 7.07 -9.66 -12.24
C THR A 204 6.83 -9.48 -10.75
N GLN A 205 6.82 -10.61 -10.03
CA GLN A 205 6.72 -10.63 -8.58
C GLN A 205 7.55 -11.78 -8.03
N ASP A 206 8.48 -11.44 -7.14
CA ASP A 206 9.37 -12.39 -6.49
C ASP A 206 9.26 -12.28 -4.97
N PHE A 207 9.52 -13.37 -4.27
CA PHE A 207 9.51 -13.42 -2.80
C PHE A 207 10.86 -13.93 -2.31
N PHE A 208 11.36 -13.34 -1.23
CA PHE A 208 12.63 -13.66 -0.60
C PHE A 208 12.45 -13.76 0.91
N ASP A 209 13.37 -14.46 1.57
CA ASP A 209 13.59 -14.25 3.00
C ASP A 209 14.48 -13.02 3.26
N ALA A 210 14.71 -12.71 4.55
CA ALA A 210 15.51 -11.55 4.97
C ALA A 210 16.97 -11.62 4.51
N GLU A 211 17.48 -12.80 4.16
CA GLU A 211 18.84 -12.98 3.63
C GLU A 211 18.89 -12.88 2.10
N TRP A 212 17.80 -12.49 1.45
CA TRP A 212 17.65 -12.41 0.00
C TRP A 212 17.72 -13.78 -0.70
N ARG A 213 17.32 -14.87 -0.03
CA ARG A 213 17.16 -16.17 -0.69
C ARG A 213 15.76 -16.26 -1.27
N HIS A 214 15.68 -16.56 -2.57
CA HIS A 214 14.41 -16.66 -3.28
C HIS A 214 13.54 -17.78 -2.71
N LEU A 215 12.26 -17.49 -2.53
CA LEU A 215 11.27 -18.43 -2.06
C LEU A 215 10.51 -19.00 -3.26
N PRO A 216 10.36 -20.34 -3.37
CA PRO A 216 9.65 -20.97 -4.47
C PRO A 216 8.13 -20.82 -4.30
N MET A 217 7.64 -19.59 -4.40
CA MET A 217 6.24 -19.22 -4.26
C MET A 217 5.84 -18.13 -5.25
N SER A 218 4.56 -18.10 -5.60
CA SER A 218 3.93 -17.06 -6.42
C SER A 218 2.77 -16.42 -5.67
N GLY A 219 2.58 -15.13 -5.91
CA GLY A 219 1.36 -14.38 -5.57
C GLY A 219 0.50 -14.08 -6.81
N GLY A 220 0.73 -14.77 -7.93
CA GLY A 220 -0.02 -14.65 -9.18
C GLY A 220 0.84 -14.24 -10.39
N PRO A 221 1.61 -13.13 -10.34
CA PRO A 221 2.51 -12.78 -11.43
C PRO A 221 3.67 -13.77 -11.59
N ALA A 222 4.30 -13.73 -12.77
CA ALA A 222 5.50 -14.50 -13.07
C ALA A 222 6.71 -13.97 -12.28
N TRP A 223 7.69 -14.83 -12.05
CA TRP A 223 9.00 -14.44 -11.53
C TRP A 223 9.81 -13.69 -12.59
N ALA A 224 10.76 -12.89 -12.16
CA ALA A 224 11.77 -12.36 -13.06
C ALA A 224 12.72 -13.47 -13.54
N ASP A 225 13.15 -13.35 -14.80
CA ASP A 225 14.17 -14.19 -15.40
C ASP A 225 15.18 -13.31 -16.16
N PRO A 226 16.44 -13.21 -15.70
CA PRO A 226 17.00 -13.86 -14.50
C PRO A 226 16.45 -13.30 -13.19
N LEU A 227 16.63 -14.04 -12.09
CA LEU A 227 16.26 -13.58 -10.75
C LEU A 227 16.96 -12.25 -10.40
N PRO A 228 16.29 -11.34 -9.67
CA PRO A 228 16.81 -10.03 -9.38
C PRO A 228 17.95 -10.10 -8.34
N SER A 229 18.97 -9.27 -8.54
CA SER A 229 20.11 -9.18 -7.62
C SER A 229 19.70 -8.57 -6.27
N ARG A 230 20.42 -8.92 -5.22
CA ARG A 230 20.26 -8.35 -3.88
C ARG A 230 20.41 -6.81 -3.93
N PRO A 231 19.45 -6.02 -3.41
CA PRO A 231 19.59 -4.58 -3.31
C PRO A 231 20.81 -4.21 -2.46
N ALA A 232 21.55 -3.20 -2.89
CA ALA A 232 22.76 -2.75 -2.19
C ALA A 232 22.46 -2.20 -0.79
N ARG A 233 21.26 -1.64 -0.59
CA ARG A 233 20.78 -1.06 0.68
C ARG A 233 19.86 -2.00 1.47
N LEU A 234 19.86 -3.30 1.19
CA LEU A 234 18.88 -4.22 1.78
C LEU A 234 18.85 -4.15 3.31
N GLU A 235 20.02 -4.13 3.95
CA GLU A 235 20.18 -4.04 5.41
C GLU A 235 19.58 -2.75 5.97
N GLU A 236 19.80 -1.62 5.28
CA GLU A 236 19.24 -0.31 5.64
C GLU A 236 17.70 -0.36 5.56
N MET A 237 17.17 -0.94 4.48
CA MET A 237 15.73 -1.06 4.25
C MET A 237 15.06 -1.97 5.29
N ILE A 238 15.68 -3.09 5.66
CA ILE A 238 15.21 -3.96 6.74
C ILE A 238 15.18 -3.19 8.06
N GLY A 239 16.25 -2.47 8.40
CA GLY A 239 16.30 -1.66 9.63
C GLY A 239 15.25 -0.53 9.68
N ILE A 240 14.92 0.07 8.53
CA ILE A 240 13.79 1.01 8.43
C ILE A 240 12.46 0.29 8.65
N ALA A 241 12.24 -0.83 7.97
CA ALA A 241 10.99 -1.59 8.07
C ALA A 241 10.72 -2.09 9.50
N GLU A 242 11.72 -2.63 10.17
CA GLU A 242 11.59 -3.13 11.56
C GLU A 242 11.27 -2.00 12.54
N ARG A 243 11.91 -0.84 12.42
CA ARG A 243 11.59 0.35 13.22
C ARG A 243 10.16 0.83 12.99
N LEU A 244 9.71 0.89 11.74
CA LEU A 244 8.33 1.27 11.40
C LEU A 244 7.31 0.24 11.89
N GLY A 245 7.69 -1.04 12.03
CA GLY A 245 6.83 -2.11 12.51
C GLY A 245 6.85 -2.34 14.02
N ALA A 246 7.62 -1.58 14.80
CA ALA A 246 7.87 -1.85 16.21
C ALA A 246 6.61 -1.79 17.12
N GLU A 247 5.61 -0.95 16.79
CA GLU A 247 4.41 -0.74 17.61
C GLU A 247 3.23 -1.66 17.27
N THR A 248 3.44 -2.63 16.37
CA THR A 248 2.41 -3.56 15.91
C THR A 248 2.94 -4.99 15.87
N ASP A 249 2.04 -5.95 15.98
CA ASP A 249 2.36 -7.37 15.88
C ASP A 249 2.61 -7.82 14.42
N PHE A 250 2.11 -7.05 13.46
CA PHE A 250 2.39 -7.20 12.05
C PHE A 250 2.13 -5.90 11.28
N VAL A 251 2.98 -5.64 10.29
CA VAL A 251 2.75 -4.68 9.21
C VAL A 251 3.58 -5.08 8.00
N ARG A 252 3.05 -4.81 6.80
CA ARG A 252 3.86 -4.80 5.57
C ARG A 252 4.34 -3.38 5.33
N VAL A 253 5.64 -3.19 5.21
CA VAL A 253 6.27 -1.89 4.95
C VAL A 253 6.73 -1.88 3.51
N ASP A 254 6.21 -0.95 2.71
CA ASP A 254 6.61 -0.81 1.32
C ASP A 254 7.64 0.30 1.21
N LEU A 255 8.78 0.02 0.61
CA LEU A 255 9.91 0.92 0.42
C LEU A 255 10.39 0.89 -1.03
N TYR A 256 11.02 1.98 -1.46
CA TYR A 256 11.69 2.12 -2.74
C TYR A 256 13.19 2.32 -2.50
N ASP A 257 14.03 1.67 -3.31
CA ASP A 257 15.45 1.98 -3.42
C ASP A 257 15.67 2.83 -4.68
N LEU A 258 16.06 4.09 -4.50
CA LEU A 258 16.34 5.00 -5.61
C LEU A 258 17.84 5.04 -5.95
N GLY A 259 18.66 4.19 -5.30
CA GLY A 259 20.11 4.16 -5.40
C GLY A 259 20.79 5.16 -4.46
N ASP A 260 20.39 6.42 -4.51
CA ASP A 260 20.93 7.48 -3.65
C ASP A 260 20.27 7.51 -2.26
N ARG A 261 18.99 7.12 -2.15
CA ARG A 261 18.23 7.04 -0.89
C ARG A 261 17.15 5.96 -0.89
N VAL A 262 16.75 5.54 0.31
CA VAL A 262 15.56 4.74 0.55
C VAL A 262 14.36 5.66 0.76
N VAL A 263 13.22 5.35 0.11
CA VAL A 263 11.99 6.14 0.23
C VAL A 263 10.82 5.29 0.69
N PHE A 264 10.03 5.81 1.63
CA PHE A 264 8.81 5.22 2.14
C PHE A 264 7.68 5.22 1.10
N GLY A 265 6.99 4.08 0.96
CA GLY A 265 5.81 3.92 0.12
C GLY A 265 4.51 3.88 0.94
N GLU A 266 4.31 2.81 1.71
CA GLU A 266 3.10 2.62 2.54
C GLU A 266 3.32 1.71 3.75
N LEU A 267 2.42 1.81 4.73
CA LEU A 267 2.26 0.84 5.81
C LEU A 267 0.91 0.11 5.64
N THR A 268 0.96 -1.20 5.47
CA THR A 268 -0.23 -2.01 5.21
C THR A 268 -0.47 -3.04 6.32
N SER A 269 -1.52 -2.80 7.11
CA SER A 269 -1.96 -3.72 8.18
C SER A 269 -2.68 -4.96 7.65
N TYR A 270 -3.32 -4.85 6.47
CA TYR A 270 -4.19 -5.88 5.90
C TYR A 270 -3.85 -6.19 4.44
N PRO A 271 -2.67 -6.75 4.12
CA PRO A 271 -2.30 -7.07 2.74
C PRO A 271 -3.39 -7.92 2.06
N ALA A 272 -3.77 -7.50 0.85
CA ALA A 272 -4.82 -8.14 0.04
C ALA A 272 -6.18 -8.34 0.77
N GLY A 273 -6.50 -7.53 1.79
CA GLY A 273 -7.70 -7.71 2.61
C GLY A 273 -7.75 -9.04 3.37
N GLY A 274 -6.62 -9.75 3.49
CA GLY A 274 -6.51 -11.08 4.07
C GLY A 274 -6.63 -12.24 3.06
N ASP A 275 -6.87 -11.96 1.79
CA ASP A 275 -7.02 -12.97 0.73
C ASP A 275 -5.75 -13.09 -0.14
N SER A 276 -4.57 -13.12 0.50
CA SER A 276 -3.29 -13.25 -0.18
C SER A 276 -3.22 -14.56 -0.99
N PRO A 277 -2.95 -14.50 -2.31
CA PRO A 277 -3.01 -15.64 -3.22
C PRO A 277 -1.70 -16.46 -3.21
N PHE A 278 -1.34 -17.03 -2.05
CA PHE A 278 -0.11 -17.82 -1.92
C PHE A 278 -0.19 -19.15 -2.69
N GLU A 279 0.72 -19.36 -3.63
CA GLU A 279 0.94 -20.63 -4.32
C GLU A 279 2.40 -21.08 -4.16
N PRO A 280 2.68 -22.27 -3.59
CA PRO A 280 1.73 -23.21 -3.01
C PRO A 280 1.09 -22.70 -1.73
N ALA A 281 -0.15 -23.16 -1.48
CA ALA A 281 -0.94 -22.78 -0.30
C ALA A 281 -0.25 -23.03 1.05
N SER A 282 0.79 -23.88 1.09
CA SER A 282 1.63 -24.10 2.26
C SER A 282 2.30 -22.81 2.77
N PHE A 283 2.60 -21.84 1.90
CA PHE A 283 3.18 -20.56 2.30
C PHE A 283 2.24 -19.72 3.17
N ASN A 284 0.92 -19.90 3.05
CA ASN A 284 -0.03 -19.27 3.96
C ASN A 284 0.21 -19.71 5.43
N LEU A 285 0.63 -20.96 5.66
CA LEU A 285 1.02 -21.44 6.98
C LEU A 285 2.45 -21.02 7.36
N VAL A 286 3.37 -20.94 6.40
CA VAL A 286 4.76 -20.47 6.64
C VAL A 286 4.75 -19.03 7.14
N PHE A 287 4.05 -18.14 6.44
CA PHE A 287 3.88 -16.74 6.85
C PHE A 287 3.12 -16.66 8.17
N GLY A 288 2.05 -17.46 8.30
CA GLY A 288 1.27 -17.55 9.54
C GLY A 288 2.13 -17.87 10.76
N LYS A 289 3.06 -18.83 10.68
CA LYS A 289 3.91 -19.25 11.80
C LYS A 289 4.78 -18.13 12.38
N GLN A 290 5.16 -17.13 11.58
CA GLN A 290 6.00 -16.02 12.04
C GLN A 290 5.26 -15.03 12.95
N TRP A 291 3.93 -15.00 12.86
CA TRP A 291 3.12 -13.97 13.50
C TRP A 291 2.50 -14.46 14.81
N THR A 292 2.95 -13.97 15.96
CA THR A 292 2.25 -14.18 17.22
C THR A 292 1.25 -13.04 17.47
N VAL A 293 -0.04 -13.30 17.26
CA VAL A 293 -1.11 -12.33 17.54
C VAL A 293 -1.33 -12.17 19.05
N PRO A 294 -1.59 -10.95 19.54
CA PRO A 294 -1.89 -10.73 20.95
C PRO A 294 -3.28 -11.25 21.30
N ARG A 295 -3.51 -11.58 22.57
CA ARG A 295 -4.85 -12.00 23.06
C ARG A 295 -5.89 -10.87 22.96
N ARG A 296 -5.44 -9.63 23.08
CA ARG A 296 -6.21 -8.38 22.98
C ARG A 296 -5.29 -7.27 22.49
N TYR A 297 -5.78 -6.46 21.56
CA TYR A 297 -5.18 -5.17 21.23
C TYR A 297 -5.65 -4.17 22.28
N ARG A 298 -4.72 -3.38 22.83
CA ARG A 298 -4.98 -2.36 23.85
C ARG A 298 -4.94 -0.99 23.23
#